data_AF-A0A6G0HKJ6-F1
#
_entry.id   AF-A0A6G0HKJ6-F1
#
_cell.length_a   1.000
_cell.length_b   1.000
_cell.length_c   1.000
_cell.angle_alpha   90.00
_cell.angle_beta   90.00
_cell.angle_gamma   90.00
#
_symmetry.space_group_name_H-M   'P 1'
#
loop_
_entity.id
_entity.type
_entity.pdbx_description
1 polymer ?
#
loop_
_entity_poly.entity_id
_entity_poly.type
_entity_poly.pdbx_seq_one_letter_code
_entity_poly.pdbx_strand_id
1 'polypeptide(L)'
;MGVQRRIHERCEEFTEGNKTGCEQILGVFEQAYVGKPSCDVPLSAYDPLMTTVPFTHSCNKTMFWSETKDLVHEYTSRNKDCFTLENTLLGHCLDDLTWCGKEGSDETFTSGCPGWEDCVNSPVRSFWNRASAGFADHACGVASVMLNGSLEKPFDPTSVFAEFELNRLRAPKVTRLNVILVAGEKSQIDKCSPVQNMGCAACF
;
A
#
# COMPACT_ATOMS: atom_id res chain seq x y z
N MET A 1 18.20 14.90 5.52
CA MET A 1 17.02 15.53 4.89
C MET A 1 15.81 15.15 5.72
N GLY A 2 14.98 16.10 6.15
CA GLY A 2 13.81 15.79 7.00
C GLY A 2 12.75 15.01 6.22
N VAL A 3 12.00 14.12 6.89
CA VAL A 3 10.99 13.26 6.24
C VAL A 3 9.91 14.07 5.53
N GLN A 4 9.47 15.18 6.12
CA GLN A 4 8.46 16.09 5.56
C GLN A 4 8.92 16.67 4.21
N ARG A 5 10.19 17.08 4.12
CA ARG A 5 10.78 17.58 2.87
C ARG A 5 10.79 16.50 1.80
N ARG A 6 11.19 15.27 2.16
CA ARG A 6 11.21 14.14 1.23
C ARG A 6 9.81 13.79 0.71
N ILE A 7 8.80 13.83 1.57
CA ILE A 7 7.39 13.64 1.17
C ILE A 7 6.96 14.73 0.20
N HIS A 8 7.28 16.00 0.51
CA HIS A 8 6.94 17.13 -0.34
C HIS A 8 7.59 17.05 -1.72
N GLU A 9 8.89 16.73 -1.78
CA GLU A 9 9.63 16.58 -3.04
C GLU A 9 9.06 15.45 -3.91
N ARG A 10 8.77 14.28 -3.31
CA ARG A 10 8.12 13.15 -4.02
C ARG A 10 6.73 13.50 -4.52
N CYS A 11 5.97 14.28 -3.75
CA CYS A 11 4.64 14.74 -4.16
C CYS A 11 4.75 15.70 -5.35
N GLU A 12 5.66 16.67 -5.32
CA GLU A 12 5.88 17.60 -6.42
C GLU A 12 6.30 16.86 -7.69
N GLU A 13 7.21 15.88 -7.57
CA GLU A 13 7.64 15.04 -8.69
C GLU A 13 6.45 14.29 -9.31
N PHE A 14 5.62 13.65 -8.49
CA PHE A 14 4.46 12.88 -8.95
C PHE A 14 3.38 13.77 -9.59
N THR A 15 3.23 15.02 -9.12
CA THR A 15 2.16 15.94 -9.52
C THR A 15 2.59 16.98 -10.54
N GLU A 16 3.74 16.77 -11.21
CA GLU A 16 4.29 17.67 -12.23
C GLU A 16 4.50 19.11 -11.71
N GLY A 17 4.89 19.24 -10.43
CA GLY A 17 5.24 20.52 -9.80
C GLY A 17 4.10 21.23 -9.07
N ASN A 18 3.01 20.55 -8.71
CA ASN A 18 1.89 21.14 -7.95
C ASN A 18 2.24 21.39 -6.46
N LYS A 19 3.03 22.43 -6.20
CA LYS A 19 3.50 22.78 -4.84
C LYS A 19 2.36 23.00 -3.86
N THR A 20 1.39 23.86 -4.20
CA THR A 20 0.29 24.22 -3.29
C THR A 20 -0.58 23.01 -2.95
N GLY A 21 -0.81 22.09 -3.90
CA GLY A 21 -1.50 20.83 -3.62
C GLY A 21 -0.70 19.94 -2.66
N CYS A 22 0.61 19.85 -2.85
CA CYS A 22 1.48 19.06 -2.00
C CYS A 22 1.61 19.61 -0.57
N GLU A 23 1.63 20.94 -0.40
CA GLU A 23 1.57 21.59 0.91
C GLU A 23 0.27 21.23 1.65
N GLN A 24 -0.88 21.25 0.95
CA GLN A 24 -2.17 20.87 1.52
C GLN A 24 -2.21 19.39 1.90
N ILE A 25 -1.72 18.50 1.04
CA ILE A 25 -1.67 17.05 1.30
C ILE A 25 -0.78 16.77 2.51
N LEU A 26 0.40 17.39 2.59
CA LEU A 26 1.31 17.24 3.72
C LEU A 26 0.67 17.71 5.03
N GLY A 27 -0.01 18.86 5.02
CA GLY A 27 -0.72 19.36 6.20
C GLY A 27 -1.85 18.43 6.67
N VAL A 28 -2.62 17.85 5.75
CA VAL A 28 -3.66 16.85 6.10
C VAL A 28 -3.03 15.55 6.62
N PHE A 29 -1.91 15.12 6.04
CA PHE A 29 -1.18 13.94 6.50
C PHE A 29 -0.66 14.10 7.93
N GLU A 30 -0.09 15.26 8.28
CA GLU A 30 0.45 15.55 9.61
C GLU A 30 -0.62 15.59 10.71
N GLN A 31 -1.84 16.07 10.39
CA GLN A 31 -2.97 16.07 11.34
C GLN A 31 -3.30 14.69 11.91
N ALA A 32 -2.95 13.62 11.20
CA ALA A 32 -3.20 12.26 11.68
C ALA A 32 -2.40 11.93 12.94
N TYR A 33 -1.17 12.42 13.09
CA TYR A 33 -0.23 11.94 14.11
C TYR A 33 0.55 13.01 14.88
N VAL A 34 0.72 14.23 14.33
CA VAL A 34 1.48 15.29 15.01
C VAL A 34 0.78 15.68 16.32
N GLY A 35 1.56 15.88 17.39
CA GLY A 35 1.05 16.14 18.73
C GLY A 35 0.43 14.94 19.45
N LYS A 36 0.43 13.74 18.85
CA LYS A 36 -0.19 12.54 19.43
C LYS A 36 0.84 11.52 19.93
N PRO A 37 0.47 10.66 20.91
CA PRO A 37 1.30 9.51 21.28
C PRO A 37 1.53 8.58 20.09
N SER A 38 2.75 8.09 19.92
CA SER A 38 3.14 7.28 18.74
C SER A 38 2.44 5.91 18.66
N CYS A 39 1.70 5.48 19.69
CA CYS A 39 0.90 4.24 19.69
C CYS A 39 -0.61 4.49 19.86
N ASP A 40 -1.06 5.73 19.65
CA ASP A 40 -2.48 6.11 19.72
C ASP A 40 -2.93 6.89 18.48
N VAL A 41 -2.54 6.37 17.31
CA VAL A 41 -2.99 6.88 16.02
C VAL A 41 -3.85 5.81 15.35
N PRO A 42 -5.19 5.86 15.47
CA PRO A 42 -6.05 4.87 14.84
C PRO A 42 -6.04 5.03 13.31
N LEU A 43 -6.36 3.94 12.60
CA LEU A 43 -6.49 3.92 11.14
C LEU A 43 -7.46 4.99 10.58
N SER A 44 -8.51 5.35 11.31
CA SER A 44 -9.44 6.43 10.91
C SER A 44 -8.83 7.83 10.99
N ALA A 45 -7.70 8.01 11.69
CA ALA A 45 -6.99 9.30 11.69
C ALA A 45 -6.53 9.72 10.29
N TYR A 46 -6.39 8.76 9.37
CA TYR A 46 -6.03 8.98 7.97
C TYR A 46 -7.23 9.11 7.02
N ASP A 47 -8.49 9.00 7.49
CA ASP A 47 -9.68 9.18 6.63
C ASP A 47 -9.70 10.52 5.88
N PRO A 48 -9.34 11.67 6.49
CA PRO A 48 -9.27 12.93 5.77
C PRO A 48 -8.27 12.88 4.61
N LEU A 49 -7.11 12.23 4.81
CA LEU A 49 -6.09 12.11 3.78
C LEU A 49 -6.57 11.27 2.59
N MET A 50 -7.28 10.16 2.85
CA MET A 50 -7.86 9.31 1.82
C MET A 50 -8.97 10.02 1.02
N THR A 51 -9.61 11.01 1.63
CA THR A 51 -10.61 11.85 0.96
C THR A 51 -9.95 12.94 0.12
N THR A 52 -8.87 13.54 0.61
CA THR A 52 -8.09 14.57 -0.10
C THR A 52 -7.39 14.02 -1.34
N VAL A 53 -6.88 12.79 -1.27
CA VAL A 53 -6.17 12.12 -2.38
C VAL A 53 -6.88 10.82 -2.73
N PRO A 54 -7.98 10.88 -3.52
CA PRO A 54 -8.73 9.69 -3.88
C PRO A 54 -7.92 8.79 -4.84
N PHE A 55 -8.18 7.49 -4.80
CA PHE A 55 -7.63 6.54 -5.77
C PHE A 55 -8.26 6.76 -7.15
N THR A 56 -7.43 6.74 -8.21
CA THR A 56 -7.85 7.08 -9.58
C THR A 56 -7.43 6.06 -10.62
N HIS A 57 -6.78 4.95 -10.24
CA HIS A 57 -6.34 3.95 -11.20
C HIS A 57 -7.52 3.27 -11.90
N SER A 58 -7.30 2.87 -13.15
CA SER A 58 -8.33 2.25 -13.98
C SER A 58 -8.67 0.82 -13.52
N CYS A 59 -9.87 0.36 -13.86
CA CYS A 59 -10.25 -1.05 -13.63
C CYS A 59 -9.30 -2.02 -14.33
N ASN A 60 -9.26 -3.26 -13.83
CA ASN A 60 -8.41 -4.34 -14.29
C ASN A 60 -6.90 -4.15 -14.03
N LYS A 61 -6.50 -3.10 -13.30
CA LYS A 61 -5.08 -2.78 -13.03
C LYS A 61 -4.62 -3.02 -11.60
N THR A 62 -5.54 -3.33 -10.67
CA THR A 62 -5.22 -3.44 -9.25
C THR A 62 -4.31 -4.63 -8.99
N MET A 63 -3.13 -4.38 -8.42
CA MET A 63 -2.12 -5.39 -8.11
C MET A 63 -1.71 -5.30 -6.63
N PHE A 64 -2.18 -6.25 -5.84
CA PHE A 64 -1.74 -6.45 -4.46
C PHE A 64 -0.47 -7.30 -4.41
N TRP A 65 0.18 -7.30 -3.24
CA TRP A 65 1.33 -8.15 -2.99
C TRP A 65 1.42 -8.51 -1.50
N SER A 66 1.95 -9.69 -1.19
CA SER A 66 2.26 -10.11 0.18
C SER A 66 3.59 -10.85 0.18
N GLU A 67 4.55 -10.36 0.97
CA GLU A 67 5.91 -10.92 1.06
C GLU A 67 6.67 -10.93 -0.29
N THR A 68 6.31 -10.04 -1.23
CA THR A 68 6.91 -9.96 -2.59
C THR A 68 7.13 -8.52 -3.07
N LYS A 69 7.36 -7.55 -2.18
CA LYS A 69 7.48 -6.11 -2.51
C LYS A 69 8.44 -5.84 -3.67
N ASP A 70 9.70 -6.23 -3.51
CA ASP A 70 10.75 -5.95 -4.48
C ASP A 70 10.42 -6.54 -5.86
N LEU A 71 9.90 -7.76 -5.86
CA LEU A 71 9.56 -8.47 -7.09
C LEU A 71 8.35 -7.86 -7.81
N VAL A 72 7.30 -7.50 -7.06
CA VAL A 72 6.12 -6.89 -7.69
C VAL A 72 6.47 -5.52 -8.24
N HIS A 73 7.34 -4.76 -7.57
CA HIS A 73 7.81 -3.46 -8.05
C HIS A 73 8.72 -3.59 -9.28
N GLU A 74 9.60 -4.60 -9.33
CA GLU A 74 10.33 -4.92 -10.57
C GLU A 74 9.33 -5.25 -11.70
N TYR A 75 8.33 -6.07 -11.43
CA TYR A 75 7.33 -6.49 -12.40
C TYR A 75 6.49 -5.32 -12.93
N THR A 76 5.94 -4.46 -12.06
CA THR A 76 5.11 -3.31 -12.46
C THR A 76 5.94 -2.17 -13.07
N SER A 77 7.24 -2.09 -12.78
CA SER A 77 8.13 -1.15 -13.49
C SER A 77 8.16 -1.43 -15.00
N ARG A 78 8.04 -2.70 -15.40
CA ARG A 78 8.03 -3.20 -16.79
C ARG A 78 6.63 -3.37 -17.36
N ASN A 79 5.63 -3.59 -16.51
CA ASN A 79 4.22 -3.80 -16.90
C ASN A 79 3.34 -2.69 -16.35
N LYS A 80 3.20 -1.60 -17.12
CA LYS A 80 2.41 -0.40 -16.74
C LYS A 80 0.91 -0.64 -16.66
N ASP A 81 0.45 -1.82 -17.04
CA ASP A 81 -0.93 -2.24 -16.84
C ASP A 81 -1.21 -2.70 -15.42
N CYS A 82 -0.18 -2.86 -14.59
CA CYS A 82 -0.29 -3.21 -13.18
C CYS A 82 0.09 -2.09 -12.26
N PHE A 83 -0.77 -1.90 -11.28
CA PHE A 83 -0.77 -0.74 -10.43
C PHE A 83 -0.84 -1.22 -8.98
N THR A 84 0.25 -1.06 -8.23
CA THR A 84 0.29 -1.33 -6.79
C THR A 84 -0.11 -0.09 -6.00
N LEU A 85 -0.29 -0.24 -4.69
CA LEU A 85 -0.54 0.89 -3.80
C LEU A 85 0.58 1.93 -3.90
N GLU A 86 1.84 1.51 -4.03
CA GLU A 86 3.00 2.40 -4.16
C GLU A 86 3.07 3.12 -5.51
N ASN A 87 2.23 2.76 -6.49
CA ASN A 87 2.06 3.54 -7.72
C ASN A 87 1.06 4.70 -7.55
N THR A 88 0.30 4.76 -6.45
CA THR A 88 -0.55 5.91 -6.11
C THR A 88 0.29 7.09 -5.61
N LEU A 89 -0.26 8.31 -5.60
CA LEU A 89 0.42 9.49 -5.07
C LEU A 89 0.86 9.28 -3.60
N LEU A 90 -0.05 8.85 -2.72
CA LEU A 90 0.25 8.66 -1.30
C LEU A 90 1.25 7.52 -1.09
N GLY A 91 1.05 6.39 -1.78
CA GLY A 91 1.96 5.26 -1.70
C GLY A 91 3.36 5.64 -2.14
N HIS A 92 3.52 6.29 -3.29
CA HIS A 92 4.80 6.77 -3.79
C HIS A 92 5.51 7.72 -2.82
N CYS A 93 4.77 8.68 -2.25
CA CYS A 93 5.34 9.66 -1.34
C CYS A 93 5.86 9.03 -0.05
N LEU A 94 5.12 8.06 0.49
CA LEU A 94 5.32 7.50 1.82
C LEU A 94 6.09 6.16 1.82
N ASP A 95 6.40 5.62 0.64
CA ASP A 95 7.11 4.36 0.50
C ASP A 95 8.49 4.38 1.18
N ASP A 96 8.76 3.34 1.97
CA ASP A 96 9.96 3.17 2.80
C ASP A 96 10.28 4.33 3.75
N LEU A 97 9.26 5.10 4.16
CA LEU A 97 9.40 6.14 5.18
C LEU A 97 8.87 5.69 6.54
N THR A 98 9.47 6.24 7.59
CA THR A 98 9.02 6.10 8.98
C THR A 98 8.73 7.49 9.53
N TRP A 99 7.60 7.62 10.22
CA TRP A 99 7.19 8.86 10.88
C TRP A 99 6.41 8.57 12.15
N CYS A 100 6.51 9.46 13.12
CA CYS A 100 5.63 9.50 14.27
C CYS A 100 5.57 10.89 14.89
N GLY A 101 4.51 11.12 15.66
CA GLY A 101 4.38 12.29 16.51
C GLY A 101 4.85 11.99 17.93
N LYS A 102 4.81 13.03 18.74
CA LYS A 102 5.01 12.96 20.19
C LYS A 102 4.00 13.88 20.86
N GLU A 103 3.45 13.42 21.98
CA GLU A 103 2.50 14.21 22.76
C GLU A 103 3.10 15.59 23.13
N GLY A 104 2.35 16.65 22.83
CA GLY A 104 2.77 18.03 23.12
C GLY A 104 3.85 18.60 22.19
N SER A 105 4.22 17.90 21.11
CA SER A 105 5.16 18.38 20.09
C SER A 105 4.48 18.59 18.75
N ASP A 106 4.84 19.67 18.07
CA ASP A 106 4.45 19.99 16.69
C ASP A 106 5.41 19.43 15.63
N GLU A 107 6.42 18.65 16.06
CA GLU A 107 7.41 18.07 15.16
C GLU A 107 7.04 16.67 14.69
N THR A 108 7.59 16.30 13.53
CA THR A 108 7.59 14.92 13.03
C THR A 108 8.92 14.26 13.35
N PHE A 109 8.87 13.10 14.01
CA PHE A 109 10.03 12.30 14.36
C PHE A 109 10.20 11.14 13.38
N THR A 110 11.45 10.77 13.11
CA THR A 110 11.82 9.57 12.32
C THR A 110 12.61 8.55 13.13
N SER A 111 13.04 8.93 14.33
CA SER A 111 13.76 8.10 15.28
C SER A 111 12.90 7.87 16.53
N GLY A 112 13.02 6.69 17.14
CA GLY A 112 12.20 6.32 18.30
C GLY A 112 10.72 6.11 17.97
N CYS A 113 10.37 5.94 16.70
CA CYS A 113 9.02 5.58 16.29
C CYS A 113 8.77 4.07 16.45
N PRO A 114 7.57 3.67 16.88
CA PRO A 114 7.22 2.26 16.97
C PRO A 114 7.21 1.60 15.59
N GLY A 115 7.80 0.41 15.52
CA GLY A 115 7.73 -0.48 14.37
C GLY A 115 6.37 -1.15 14.22
N TRP A 116 6.29 -2.07 13.26
CA TRP A 116 5.05 -2.77 12.91
C TRP A 116 4.46 -3.60 14.07
N GLU A 117 5.34 -4.25 14.84
CA GLU A 117 4.96 -5.15 15.95
C GLU A 117 4.92 -4.47 17.32
N ASP A 118 5.42 -3.23 17.44
CA ASP A 118 5.51 -2.55 18.74
C ASP A 118 4.13 -2.14 19.27
N CYS A 119 3.21 -1.75 18.37
CA CYS A 119 1.81 -1.47 18.70
C CYS A 119 0.91 -1.45 17.46
N VAL A 120 -0.37 -1.76 17.67
CA VAL A 120 -1.38 -1.85 16.58
C VAL A 120 -1.66 -0.48 15.96
N ASN A 121 -1.72 0.57 16.78
CA ASN A 121 -2.08 1.94 16.37
C ASN A 121 -0.84 2.84 16.19
N SER A 122 0.23 2.31 15.60
CA SER A 122 1.36 3.15 15.18
C SER A 122 1.01 3.94 13.90
N PRO A 123 1.50 5.19 13.74
CA PRO A 123 1.19 6.03 12.58
C PRO A 123 1.44 5.35 11.23
N VAL A 124 2.58 4.67 11.09
CA VAL A 124 2.96 3.97 9.85
C VAL A 124 2.02 2.79 9.58
N ARG A 125 1.80 1.92 10.58
CA ARG A 125 0.90 0.76 10.44
C ARG A 125 -0.53 1.19 10.14
N SER A 126 -1.04 2.19 10.86
CA SER A 126 -2.37 2.75 10.66
C SER A 126 -2.57 3.37 9.28
N PHE A 127 -1.56 4.09 8.77
CA PHE A 127 -1.60 4.60 7.40
C PHE A 127 -1.67 3.48 6.37
N TRP A 128 -0.75 2.52 6.40
CA TRP A 128 -0.70 1.46 5.39
C TRP A 128 -1.94 0.57 5.44
N ASN A 129 -2.44 0.22 6.64
CA ASN A 129 -3.69 -0.52 6.77
C ASN A 129 -4.88 0.25 6.19
N ARG A 130 -4.95 1.57 6.44
CA ARG A 130 -6.03 2.41 5.93
C ARG A 130 -5.95 2.63 4.42
N ALA A 131 -4.75 2.82 3.89
CA ALA A 131 -4.47 3.00 2.46
C ALA A 131 -4.78 1.71 1.69
N SER A 132 -4.33 0.57 2.19
CA SER A 132 -4.62 -0.77 1.63
C SER A 132 -6.12 -1.04 1.57
N ALA A 133 -6.84 -0.71 2.65
CA ALA A 133 -8.29 -0.80 2.69
C ALA A 133 -8.97 0.06 1.60
N GLY A 134 -8.57 1.32 1.46
CA GLY A 134 -9.13 2.21 0.43
C GLY A 134 -8.77 1.80 -1.00
N PHE A 135 -7.56 1.28 -1.19
CA PHE A 135 -7.08 0.77 -2.47
C PHE A 135 -7.89 -0.45 -2.92
N ALA A 136 -8.19 -1.36 -1.99
CA ALA A 136 -9.05 -2.50 -2.25
C ALA A 136 -10.52 -2.11 -2.48
N ASP A 137 -11.04 -1.13 -1.73
CA ASP A 137 -12.39 -0.58 -1.99
C ASP A 137 -12.49 0.04 -3.40
N HIS A 138 -11.40 0.62 -3.93
CA HIS A 138 -11.37 1.19 -5.28
C HIS A 138 -11.31 0.13 -6.38
N ALA A 139 -10.76 -1.05 -6.11
CA ALA A 139 -10.56 -2.12 -7.09
C ALA A 139 -11.83 -2.45 -7.89
N CYS A 140 -11.69 -2.66 -9.19
CA CYS A 140 -12.77 -3.05 -10.08
C CYS A 140 -12.29 -3.91 -11.26
N GLY A 141 -13.18 -4.75 -11.76
CA GLY A 141 -12.88 -5.74 -12.79
C GLY A 141 -11.96 -6.84 -12.24
N VAL A 142 -10.86 -7.10 -12.93
CA VAL A 142 -9.85 -8.06 -12.49
C VAL A 142 -8.90 -7.39 -11.49
N ALA A 143 -8.76 -7.98 -10.31
CA ALA A 143 -7.67 -7.68 -9.39
C ALA A 143 -6.67 -8.84 -9.37
N SER A 144 -5.43 -8.55 -9.05
CA SER A 144 -4.36 -9.56 -8.96
C SER A 144 -3.63 -9.43 -7.63
N VAL A 145 -3.09 -10.53 -7.12
CA VAL A 145 -2.18 -10.55 -5.96
C VAL A 145 -0.95 -11.40 -6.25
N MET A 146 0.24 -10.88 -5.96
CA MET A 146 1.48 -11.65 -5.96
C MET A 146 1.79 -12.15 -4.55
N LEU A 147 1.99 -13.47 -4.42
CA LEU A 147 2.30 -14.14 -3.16
C LEU A 147 3.65 -14.86 -3.27
N ASN A 148 4.37 -14.91 -2.16
CA ASN A 148 5.65 -15.60 -2.08
C ASN A 148 5.45 -17.11 -1.95
N GLY A 149 5.58 -17.82 -3.08
CA GLY A 149 5.47 -19.28 -3.14
C GLY A 149 6.64 -20.02 -2.48
N SER A 150 7.71 -19.33 -2.08
CA SER A 150 8.83 -19.96 -1.36
C SER A 150 8.55 -20.18 0.12
N LEU A 151 7.49 -19.56 0.65
CA LEU A 151 7.04 -19.75 2.03
C LEU A 151 6.23 -21.04 2.16
N GLU A 152 6.31 -21.69 3.33
CA GLU A 152 5.44 -22.84 3.66
C GLU A 152 3.96 -22.47 3.55
N LYS A 153 3.62 -21.23 3.94
CA LYS A 153 2.28 -20.65 3.82
C LYS A 153 2.37 -19.34 3.03
N PRO A 154 2.19 -19.37 1.71
CA PRO A 154 2.22 -18.17 0.88
C PRO A 154 1.09 -17.17 1.17
N PHE A 155 -0.01 -17.66 1.78
CA PHE A 155 -1.10 -16.83 2.27
C PHE A 155 -1.09 -16.84 3.80
N ASP A 156 -0.91 -15.67 4.39
CA ASP A 156 -1.02 -15.45 5.83
C ASP A 156 -2.35 -14.73 6.15
N PRO A 157 -3.26 -15.35 6.93
CA PRO A 157 -4.54 -14.73 7.29
C PRO A 157 -4.40 -13.47 8.17
N THR A 158 -3.21 -13.20 8.71
CA THR A 158 -2.87 -12.00 9.51
C THR A 158 -2.13 -10.93 8.70
N SER A 159 -1.86 -11.18 7.41
CA SER A 159 -1.25 -10.18 6.53
C SER A 159 -2.18 -9.00 6.25
N VAL A 160 -1.60 -7.86 5.88
CA VAL A 160 -2.37 -6.69 5.41
C VAL A 160 -3.30 -7.07 4.25
N PHE A 161 -2.81 -7.89 3.32
CA PHE A 161 -3.62 -8.38 2.21
C PHE A 161 -4.86 -9.15 2.70
N ALA A 162 -4.70 -10.09 3.63
CA ALA A 162 -5.82 -10.87 4.13
C ALA A 162 -6.80 -10.02 4.96
N GLU A 163 -6.29 -9.19 5.87
CA GLU A 163 -7.12 -8.47 6.85
C GLU A 163 -7.78 -7.22 6.25
N PHE A 164 -7.05 -6.43 5.47
CA PHE A 164 -7.47 -5.11 5.02
C PHE A 164 -7.85 -5.04 3.55
N GLU A 165 -7.34 -5.94 2.69
CA GLU A 165 -7.56 -5.86 1.24
C GLU A 165 -8.58 -6.88 0.73
N LEU A 166 -8.36 -8.17 0.99
CA LEU A 166 -9.12 -9.28 0.41
C LEU A 166 -10.63 -9.18 0.73
N ASN A 167 -10.98 -8.88 1.98
CA ASN A 167 -12.36 -8.78 2.45
C ASN A 167 -13.13 -7.56 1.89
N ARG A 168 -12.42 -6.66 1.20
CA ARG A 168 -12.99 -5.45 0.57
C ARG A 168 -13.21 -5.58 -0.92
N LEU A 169 -12.77 -6.68 -1.53
CA LEU A 169 -13.12 -7.00 -2.92
C LEU A 169 -14.59 -7.43 -2.99
N ARG A 170 -15.45 -6.57 -3.54
CA ARG A 170 -16.92 -6.78 -3.58
C ARG A 170 -17.41 -7.08 -5.00
N ALA A 171 -18.15 -8.18 -5.16
CA ALA A 171 -18.95 -8.41 -6.35
C ALA A 171 -20.15 -7.44 -6.40
N PRO A 172 -20.61 -6.98 -7.59
CA PRO A 172 -20.08 -7.29 -8.92
C PRO A 172 -18.94 -6.36 -9.37
N LYS A 173 -18.50 -5.40 -8.54
CA LYS A 173 -17.48 -4.41 -8.89
C LYS A 173 -16.15 -5.10 -9.25
N VAL A 174 -15.72 -6.05 -8.44
CA VAL A 174 -14.61 -6.96 -8.73
C VAL A 174 -15.18 -8.26 -9.28
N THR A 175 -14.72 -8.65 -10.46
CA THR A 175 -15.22 -9.82 -11.20
C THR A 175 -14.34 -11.05 -11.03
N ARG A 176 -13.04 -10.85 -10.77
CA ARG A 176 -12.07 -11.94 -10.57
C ARG A 176 -10.89 -11.45 -9.74
N LEU A 177 -10.39 -12.34 -8.89
CA LEU A 177 -9.08 -12.19 -8.24
C LEU A 177 -8.12 -13.23 -8.85
N ASN A 178 -7.03 -12.76 -9.45
CA ASN A 178 -5.94 -13.60 -9.95
C ASN A 178 -4.86 -13.74 -8.87
N VAL A 179 -4.46 -14.98 -8.57
CA VAL A 179 -3.42 -15.26 -7.58
C VAL A 179 -2.16 -15.73 -8.30
N ILE A 180 -1.07 -15.00 -8.12
CA ILE A 180 0.23 -15.27 -8.74
C ILE A 180 1.17 -15.75 -7.64
N LEU A 181 1.49 -17.04 -7.64
CA LEU A 181 2.47 -17.62 -6.73
C LEU A 181 3.84 -17.62 -7.39
N VAL A 182 4.79 -16.92 -6.78
CA VAL A 182 6.15 -16.87 -7.29
C VAL A 182 6.99 -17.93 -6.58
N ALA A 183 7.44 -18.91 -7.36
CA ALA A 183 8.37 -19.94 -6.90
C ALA A 183 9.80 -19.37 -6.82
N GLY A 184 10.46 -19.54 -5.68
CA GLY A 184 11.91 -19.41 -5.58
C GLY A 184 12.63 -20.70 -5.98
N GLU A 185 13.94 -20.63 -6.21
CA GLU A 185 14.80 -21.74 -6.69
C GLU A 185 14.73 -23.04 -5.86
N LYS A 186 14.19 -22.99 -4.64
CA LYS A 186 14.10 -24.13 -3.70
C LYS A 186 12.67 -24.61 -3.37
N SER A 187 11.65 -24.10 -4.05
CA SER A 187 10.29 -24.32 -3.58
C SER A 187 9.72 -25.69 -4.02
N GLN A 188 9.57 -26.61 -3.06
CA GLN A 188 8.68 -27.77 -3.16
C GLN A 188 7.23 -27.29 -2.97
N ILE A 189 6.70 -26.58 -3.97
CA ILE A 189 5.30 -26.15 -3.96
C ILE A 189 4.45 -27.31 -4.45
N ASP A 190 3.53 -27.79 -3.63
CA ASP A 190 2.41 -28.60 -4.09
C ASP A 190 1.67 -27.82 -5.18
N LYS A 191 1.82 -28.28 -6.42
CA LYS A 191 1.40 -27.62 -7.64
C LYS A 191 -0.04 -27.09 -7.50
N CYS A 192 -0.21 -25.78 -7.62
CA CYS A 192 -1.51 -25.24 -7.99
C CYS A 192 -1.94 -25.91 -9.30
N SER A 193 -3.17 -26.44 -9.34
CA SER A 193 -3.69 -27.10 -10.55
C SER A 193 -3.61 -26.12 -11.73
N PRO A 194 -2.99 -26.50 -12.86
CA PRO A 194 -2.67 -25.56 -13.91
C PRO A 194 -3.94 -25.09 -14.62
N VAL A 195 -4.22 -23.79 -14.56
CA VAL A 195 -5.10 -23.15 -15.54
C VAL A 195 -4.22 -22.76 -16.73
N GLN A 196 -4.42 -23.46 -17.84
CA GLN A 196 -3.75 -23.20 -19.12
C GLN A 196 -4.18 -21.86 -19.73
N ASN A 197 -3.23 -21.21 -20.41
CA ASN A 197 -3.39 -20.05 -21.29
C ASN A 197 -3.85 -18.72 -20.63
N MET A 198 -2.88 -17.88 -20.25
CA MET A 198 -3.09 -16.44 -20.14
C MET A 198 -1.91 -15.70 -20.76
N GLY A 199 -2.16 -15.07 -21.91
CA GLY A 199 -1.18 -14.26 -22.63
C GLY A 199 -0.83 -12.97 -21.88
N CYS A 200 0.32 -12.40 -22.22
CA CYS A 200 0.96 -11.21 -21.63
C CYS A 200 0.18 -9.87 -21.76
N ALA A 201 -1.14 -9.81 -21.53
CA ALA A 201 -1.93 -8.60 -21.81
C ALA A 201 -2.83 -8.08 -20.67
N ALA A 202 -2.77 -8.66 -19.48
CA ALA A 202 -3.42 -8.14 -18.27
C ALA A 202 -2.43 -8.27 -17.10
N CYS A 203 -2.79 -7.87 -15.89
CA CYS A 203 -2.02 -8.16 -14.66
C CYS A 203 -1.99 -9.63 -14.28
N PHE A 204 -1.73 -10.46 -15.28
CA PHE A 204 -2.21 -11.81 -15.53
C PHE A 204 -3.74 -11.88 -15.64
#